data_AF-A0A7X7NYS6-F1
#
_entry.id   AF-A0A7X7NYS6-F1
#
_cell.length_a   1.000
_cell.length_b   1.000
_cell.length_c   1.000
_cell.angle_alpha   90.00
_cell.angle_beta   90.00
_cell.angle_gamma   90.00
#
_symmetry.space_group_name_H-M   'P 1'
#
loop_
_entity.id
_entity.type
_entity.pdbx_description
1 polymer ?
#
loop_
_entity_poly.entity_id
_entity_poly.type
_entity_poly.pdbx_seq_one_letter_code
_entity_poly.pdbx_strand_id
1 'polypeptide(L)'
;YSVETALPYVNLGLIMAMAGIDYSHLREPDYNPGRLRESKTNMDYLKSIVKSQLEVFLTREETIENNRKKAGKIYQYFNQVYYDTEHINEEQQNKIYLCPRCAGLRIIDSSARHRNGKRYRVFCISIPVNSCAECQKQGIQIYEEVVKSKSPYNFIYLQDRLTDQFKSLEVQTGMERIY
;
A
#
# COMPACT_ATOMS: atom_id res chain seq x y z
N TYR A 1 -24.71 8.18 -12.74
CA TYR A 1 -24.99 8.01 -11.31
C TYR A 1 -23.79 8.58 -10.59
N SER A 2 -23.89 9.82 -10.10
CA SER A 2 -22.73 10.52 -9.53
C SER A 2 -22.34 9.87 -8.21
N VAL A 3 -21.04 9.69 -8.01
CA VAL A 3 -20.46 9.13 -6.78
C VAL A 3 -20.93 9.87 -5.52
N GLU A 4 -21.34 11.14 -5.63
CA GLU A 4 -21.69 12.01 -4.51
C GLU A 4 -23.02 11.70 -3.81
N THR A 5 -24.07 11.26 -4.51
CA THR A 5 -25.41 11.12 -3.89
C THR A 5 -25.63 9.77 -3.20
N ALA A 6 -24.99 8.71 -3.70
CA ALA A 6 -25.13 7.35 -3.18
C ALA A 6 -24.10 7.02 -2.08
N LEU A 7 -22.92 7.62 -2.13
CA LEU A 7 -21.80 7.30 -1.23
C LEU A 7 -22.13 7.47 0.26
N PRO A 8 -22.89 8.48 0.72
CA PRO A 8 -23.27 8.58 2.14
C PRO A 8 -24.06 7.37 2.63
N TYR A 9 -24.99 6.86 1.83
CA TYR A 9 -25.83 5.71 2.17
C TYR A 9 -25.04 4.40 2.10
N VAL A 10 -24.17 4.24 1.10
CA VAL A 10 -23.27 3.08 1.02
C VAL A 10 -22.33 3.05 2.23
N ASN A 11 -21.70 4.18 2.56
CA ASN A 11 -20.81 4.28 3.72
C ASN A 11 -21.53 3.97 5.03
N LEU A 12 -22.75 4.50 5.22
CA LEU A 12 -23.57 4.19 6.40
C LEU A 12 -23.93 2.71 6.46
N GLY A 13 -24.28 2.09 5.33
CA GLY A 13 -24.61 0.67 5.25
C GLY A 13 -23.42 -0.21 5.62
N LEU A 14 -22.23 0.13 5.13
CA LEU A 14 -20.98 -0.57 5.51
C LEU A 14 -20.70 -0.44 7.02
N ILE A 15 -20.86 0.75 7.60
CA ILE A 15 -20.65 0.97 9.04
C ILE A 15 -21.66 0.19 9.87
N MET A 16 -22.95 0.24 9.51
CA MET A 16 -24.01 -0.52 10.20
C MET A 16 -23.75 -2.02 10.13
N ALA A 17 -23.38 -2.54 8.95
CA ALA A 17 -23.03 -3.96 8.77
C ALA A 17 -21.82 -4.36 9.63
N MET A 18 -20.76 -3.55 9.67
CA MET A 18 -19.59 -3.78 10.53
C MET A 18 -19.93 -3.72 12.03
N ALA A 19 -20.89 -2.88 12.41
CA ALA A 19 -21.38 -2.75 13.79
C ALA A 19 -22.42 -3.83 14.18
N GLY A 20 -22.83 -4.70 13.25
CA GLY A 20 -23.89 -5.68 13.49
C GLY A 20 -25.29 -5.06 13.65
N ILE A 21 -25.49 -3.84 13.17
CA ILE A 21 -26.75 -3.10 13.22
C ILE A 21 -27.59 -3.48 11.99
N ASP A 22 -28.88 -3.73 12.18
CA ASP A 22 -29.80 -3.98 11.07
C ASP A 22 -29.89 -2.77 10.13
N TYR A 23 -29.49 -2.98 8.87
CA TYR A 23 -29.49 -2.00 7.80
C TYR A 23 -30.60 -2.23 6.77
N SER A 24 -31.57 -3.13 7.05
CA SER A 24 -32.67 -3.46 6.13
C SER A 24 -33.54 -2.26 5.70
N HIS A 25 -33.56 -1.21 6.53
CA HIS A 25 -34.30 0.04 6.29
C HIS A 25 -33.46 1.17 5.69
N LEU A 26 -32.16 0.95 5.47
CA LEU A 26 -31.28 1.94 4.85
C LEU A 26 -31.51 1.97 3.34
N ARG A 27 -31.95 3.11 2.81
CA ARG A 27 -32.24 3.28 1.38
C ARG A 27 -31.77 4.64 0.89
N GLU A 28 -31.19 4.67 -0.30
CA GLU A 28 -30.93 5.92 -1.01
C GLU A 28 -32.27 6.61 -1.36
N PRO A 29 -32.37 7.95 -1.27
CA PRO A 29 -33.62 8.68 -1.49
C PRO A 29 -34.23 8.43 -2.87
N ASP A 30 -33.36 8.27 -3.89
CA ASP A 30 -33.76 8.08 -5.28
C ASP A 30 -33.74 6.60 -5.71
N TYR A 31 -33.62 5.66 -4.76
CA TYR A 31 -33.56 4.24 -5.08
C TYR A 31 -34.87 3.76 -5.73
N ASN A 32 -34.78 3.35 -6.99
CA ASN A 32 -35.90 2.75 -7.73
C ASN A 32 -35.59 1.30 -8.13
N PRO A 33 -36.22 0.29 -7.51
CA PRO A 33 -35.95 -1.13 -7.76
C PRO A 33 -36.36 -1.60 -9.17
N GLY A 34 -37.16 -0.82 -9.90
CA GLY A 34 -37.49 -1.08 -11.30
C GLY A 34 -36.42 -0.62 -12.29
N ARG A 35 -35.60 0.37 -11.92
CA ARG A 35 -34.56 0.96 -12.80
C ARG A 35 -33.19 0.32 -12.65
N LEU A 36 -32.89 -0.25 -11.48
CA LEU A 36 -31.61 -0.85 -11.15
C LEU A 36 -31.79 -2.36 -10.96
N ARG A 37 -31.84 -3.10 -12.07
CA ARG A 37 -31.93 -4.57 -12.06
C ARG A 37 -30.65 -5.16 -12.66
N GLU A 38 -29.91 -5.89 -11.83
CA GLU A 38 -28.80 -6.69 -12.31
C GLU A 38 -29.29 -7.91 -13.08
N SER A 39 -28.60 -8.24 -14.17
CA SER A 39 -28.87 -9.49 -14.88
C SER A 39 -28.52 -10.69 -14.00
N LYS A 40 -29.17 -11.83 -14.22
CA LYS A 40 -28.87 -13.07 -13.49
C LYS A 40 -27.38 -13.43 -13.62
N THR A 41 -26.83 -13.32 -14.83
CA THR A 41 -25.42 -13.60 -15.13
C THR A 41 -24.48 -12.68 -14.35
N ASN A 42 -24.75 -11.37 -14.32
CA ASN A 42 -23.95 -10.42 -13.53
C ASN A 42 -24.04 -10.74 -12.04
N MET A 43 -25.24 -11.03 -11.54
CA MET A 43 -25.44 -11.37 -10.13
C MET A 43 -24.69 -12.64 -9.72
N ASP A 44 -24.69 -13.66 -10.57
CA ASP A 44 -23.95 -14.91 -10.33
C ASP A 44 -22.42 -14.67 -10.35
N TYR A 45 -21.95 -13.77 -11.24
CA TYR A 45 -20.54 -13.34 -11.25
C TYR A 45 -20.16 -12.54 -10.00
N LEU A 46 -21.00 -11.59 -9.56
CA LEU A 46 -20.76 -10.85 -8.32
C LEU A 46 -20.71 -11.78 -7.11
N LYS A 47 -21.62 -12.76 -7.03
CA LYS A 47 -21.58 -13.78 -5.96
C LYS A 47 -20.30 -14.59 -5.97
N SER A 48 -19.76 -14.93 -7.14
CA SER A 48 -18.49 -15.67 -7.23
C SER A 48 -17.30 -14.83 -6.76
N ILE A 49 -17.28 -13.53 -7.08
CA ILE A 49 -16.30 -12.58 -6.54
C ILE A 49 -16.43 -12.48 -5.02
N VAL A 50 -17.63 -12.24 -4.50
CA VAL A 50 -17.83 -12.10 -3.05
C VAL A 50 -17.38 -13.35 -2.31
N LYS A 51 -17.72 -14.53 -2.85
CA LYS A 51 -17.30 -15.82 -2.29
C LYS A 51 -15.78 -15.94 -2.26
N SER A 52 -15.09 -15.69 -3.37
CA SER A 52 -13.64 -15.82 -3.44
C SER A 52 -12.91 -14.83 -2.52
N GLN A 53 -13.36 -13.58 -2.48
CA GLN A 53 -12.78 -12.56 -1.60
C GLN A 53 -13.01 -12.90 -0.11
N LEU A 54 -14.18 -13.41 0.24
CA LEU A 54 -14.47 -13.86 1.60
C LEU A 54 -13.59 -15.04 2.00
N GLU A 55 -13.42 -16.03 1.13
CA GLU A 55 -12.53 -17.18 1.37
C GLU A 55 -11.08 -16.71 1.60
N VAL A 56 -10.57 -15.80 0.76
CA VAL A 56 -9.23 -15.20 0.94
C VAL A 56 -9.12 -14.48 2.29
N PHE A 57 -10.14 -13.70 2.67
CA PHE A 57 -10.14 -12.99 3.94
C PHE A 57 -10.16 -13.95 5.14
N LEU A 58 -10.98 -15.00 5.11
CA LEU A 58 -11.10 -15.96 6.21
C LEU A 58 -9.83 -16.81 6.37
N THR A 59 -9.16 -17.13 5.28
CA THR A 59 -7.92 -17.95 5.25
C THR A 59 -6.63 -17.12 5.29
N ARG A 60 -6.73 -15.80 5.48
CA ARG A 60 -5.59 -14.88 5.37
C ARG A 60 -4.47 -15.22 6.36
N GLU A 61 -4.79 -15.60 7.60
CA GLU A 61 -3.77 -15.82 8.64
C GLU A 61 -2.93 -17.06 8.32
N GLU A 62 -3.57 -18.13 7.85
CA GLU A 62 -2.88 -19.33 7.38
C GLU A 62 -2.01 -19.02 6.15
N THR A 63 -2.55 -18.25 5.20
CA THR A 63 -1.82 -17.83 4.00
C THR A 63 -0.60 -16.98 4.35
N ILE A 64 -0.74 -16.02 5.27
CA ILE A 64 0.35 -15.18 5.77
C ILE A 64 1.44 -16.05 6.42
N GLU A 65 1.04 -16.98 7.29
CA GLU A 65 1.97 -17.87 7.98
C GLU A 65 2.73 -18.79 7.00
N ASN A 66 2.03 -19.36 6.03
CA ASN A 66 2.63 -20.18 4.99
C ASN A 66 3.61 -19.38 4.12
N ASN A 67 3.28 -18.13 3.78
CA ASN A 67 4.17 -17.25 3.03
C ASN A 67 5.43 -16.89 3.83
N ARG A 68 5.29 -16.60 5.13
CA ARG A 68 6.42 -16.33 6.03
C ARG A 68 7.37 -17.53 6.13
N LYS A 69 6.83 -18.74 6.26
CA LYS A 69 7.63 -19.98 6.29
C LYS A 69 8.45 -20.19 5.01
N LYS A 70 7.90 -19.82 3.85
CA LYS A 70 8.58 -19.98 2.54
C LYS A 70 9.62 -18.90 2.25
N ALA A 71 9.32 -17.64 2.56
CA ALA A 71 10.14 -16.49 2.18
C ALA A 71 11.27 -16.17 3.18
N GLY A 72 11.22 -16.71 4.40
CA GLY A 72 12.16 -16.37 5.46
C GLY A 72 11.91 -14.96 6.02
N LYS A 73 12.97 -14.26 6.44
CA LYS A 73 12.86 -12.92 7.08
C LYS A 73 12.68 -11.77 6.09
N ILE A 74 13.08 -11.95 4.82
CA ILE A 74 13.05 -10.91 3.80
C ILE A 74 12.49 -11.49 2.52
N TYR A 75 11.38 -10.92 2.05
CA TYR A 75 10.84 -11.20 0.73
C TYR A 75 11.33 -10.15 -0.27
N GLN A 76 11.82 -10.57 -1.42
CA GLN A 76 12.34 -9.68 -2.45
C GLN A 76 11.62 -9.92 -3.77
N TYR A 77 11.33 -8.84 -4.49
CA TYR A 77 10.77 -8.92 -5.83
C TYR A 77 11.18 -7.72 -6.67
N PHE A 78 11.17 -7.91 -7.97
CA PHE A 78 11.41 -6.87 -8.96
C PHE A 78 10.07 -6.39 -9.53
N ASN A 79 9.97 -5.08 -9.78
CA ASN A 79 8.79 -4.48 -10.39
C ASN A 79 9.20 -3.42 -11.41
N GLN A 80 8.39 -3.26 -12.46
CA GLN A 80 8.52 -2.19 -13.44
C GLN A 80 7.23 -1.39 -13.48
N VAL A 81 7.34 -0.07 -13.34
CA VAL A 81 6.20 0.84 -13.31
C VAL A 81 6.37 1.86 -14.43
N TYR A 82 5.33 1.99 -15.26
CA TYR A 82 5.26 3.03 -16.28
C TYR A 82 4.26 4.11 -15.84
N TYR A 83 4.75 5.33 -15.68
CA TYR A 83 3.95 6.51 -15.38
C TYR A 83 3.67 7.23 -16.70
N ASP A 84 2.44 7.10 -17.19
CA ASP A 84 1.99 7.58 -18.49
C ASP A 84 1.99 9.11 -18.60
N THR A 85 1.57 9.80 -17.54
CA THR A 85 1.51 11.26 -17.43
C THR A 85 2.86 11.94 -17.64
N GLU A 86 3.93 11.37 -17.09
CA GLU A 86 5.30 11.90 -17.18
C GLU A 86 6.19 11.12 -18.16
N HIS A 87 5.64 10.07 -18.78
CA HIS A 87 6.36 9.07 -19.58
C HIS A 87 7.62 8.51 -18.88
N ILE A 88 7.52 8.24 -17.59
CA ILE A 88 8.63 7.71 -16.78
C ILE A 88 8.55 6.19 -16.74
N ASN A 89 9.67 5.54 -17.07
CA ASN A 89 9.87 4.12 -16.82
C ASN A 89 10.73 3.95 -15.57
N GLU A 90 10.17 3.31 -14.55
CA GLU A 90 10.81 3.03 -13.27
C GLU A 90 11.07 1.54 -13.11
N GLU A 91 12.27 1.20 -12.67
CA GLU A 91 12.67 -0.13 -12.26
C GLU A 91 12.87 -0.16 -10.74
N GLN A 92 12.18 -1.06 -10.04
CA GLN A 92 12.21 -1.16 -8.60
C GLN A 92 12.72 -2.54 -8.14
N GLN A 93 13.73 -2.54 -7.29
CA GLN A 93 14.05 -3.68 -6.44
C GLN A 93 13.42 -3.48 -5.06
N ASN A 94 12.43 -4.30 -4.74
CA ASN A 94 11.68 -4.21 -3.50
C ASN A 94 12.18 -5.26 -2.50
N LYS A 95 12.32 -4.85 -1.24
CA LYS A 95 12.55 -5.75 -0.11
C LYS A 95 11.49 -5.50 0.95
N ILE A 96 10.82 -6.55 1.39
CA ILE A 96 9.84 -6.52 2.47
C ILE A 96 10.42 -7.34 3.62
N TYR A 97 10.58 -6.71 4.79
CA TYR A 97 10.96 -7.40 6.01
C TYR A 97 9.70 -8.03 6.60
N LEU A 98 9.69 -9.36 6.66
CA LEU A 98 8.56 -10.12 7.16
C LEU A 98 8.65 -10.26 8.68
N CYS A 99 7.91 -9.41 9.40
CA CYS A 99 7.82 -9.50 10.85
C CYS A 99 6.68 -10.45 11.26
N PRO A 100 6.87 -11.36 12.23
CA PRO A 100 5.79 -12.21 12.73
C PRO A 100 4.73 -11.43 13.52
N ARG A 101 5.09 -10.25 14.06
CA ARG A 101 4.24 -9.46 14.98
C ARG A 101 3.57 -8.24 14.35
N CYS A 102 3.99 -7.83 13.15
CA CYS A 102 3.48 -6.62 12.50
C CYS A 102 3.62 -6.67 10.98
N ALA A 103 3.31 -5.57 10.28
CA ALA A 103 3.50 -5.45 8.83
C ALA A 103 4.97 -5.34 8.38
N GLY A 104 5.91 -5.20 9.32
CA GLY A 104 7.34 -5.11 9.03
C GLY A 104 7.75 -3.73 8.52
N LEU A 105 8.64 -3.70 7.52
CA LEU A 105 9.02 -2.48 6.80
C LEU A 105 9.35 -2.82 5.34
N ARG A 106 9.26 -1.83 4.46
CA ARG A 106 9.57 -1.97 3.03
C ARG A 106 10.74 -1.08 2.64
N ILE A 107 11.63 -1.62 1.82
CA ILE A 107 12.66 -0.90 1.11
C ILE A 107 12.35 -0.94 -0.38
N ILE A 108 12.54 0.20 -1.04
CA ILE A 108 12.44 0.35 -2.49
C ILE A 108 13.74 0.98 -2.97
N ASP A 109 14.58 0.19 -3.66
CA ASP A 109 15.68 0.72 -4.47
C ASP A 109 15.14 0.91 -5.88
N SER A 110 14.95 2.17 -6.25
CA SER A 110 14.28 2.56 -7.48
C SER A 110 15.21 3.34 -8.38
N SER A 111 15.13 3.09 -9.68
CA SER A 111 15.77 3.92 -10.68
C SER A 111 14.85 4.22 -11.84
N ALA A 112 14.89 5.46 -12.33
CA ALA A 112 14.06 5.89 -13.44
C ALA A 112 14.82 6.86 -14.35
N ARG A 113 14.49 6.84 -15.64
CA ARG A 113 14.95 7.85 -16.59
C ARG A 113 13.84 8.86 -16.83
N HIS A 114 14.09 10.12 -16.48
CA HIS A 114 13.15 11.20 -16.70
C HIS A 114 13.20 11.71 -18.15
N ARG A 115 12.21 12.51 -18.54
CA ARG A 115 12.11 13.11 -19.88
C ARG A 115 13.33 13.94 -20.28
N ASN A 116 14.05 14.51 -19.31
CA ASN A 116 15.29 15.26 -19.53
C ASN A 116 16.52 14.37 -19.82
N GLY A 117 16.33 13.04 -19.93
CA GLY A 117 17.39 12.07 -20.18
C GLY A 117 18.23 11.70 -18.95
N LYS A 118 18.07 12.42 -17.82
CA LYS A 118 18.80 12.11 -16.58
C LYS A 118 18.21 10.86 -15.94
N ARG A 119 19.11 10.00 -15.45
CA ARG A 119 18.76 8.86 -14.62
C ARG A 119 18.79 9.30 -13.17
N TYR A 120 17.72 9.02 -12.45
CA TYR A 120 17.64 9.19 -11.02
C TYR A 120 17.61 7.82 -10.36
N ARG A 121 18.29 7.70 -9.22
CA ARG A 121 18.21 6.55 -8.33
C ARG A 121 17.83 7.02 -6.95
N VAL A 122 16.86 6.37 -6.34
CA VAL A 122 16.36 6.71 -5.02
C VAL A 122 16.31 5.47 -4.15
N PHE A 123 16.53 5.68 -2.85
CA PHE A 123 16.40 4.63 -1.84
C PHE A 123 15.32 5.03 -0.85
N CYS A 124 14.21 4.31 -0.85
CA CYS A 124 13.05 4.63 -0.03
C CYS A 124 12.86 3.57 1.06
N ILE A 125 12.71 4.02 2.30
CA ILE A 125 12.33 3.20 3.44
C ILE A 125 10.93 3.61 3.88
N SER A 126 10.00 2.66 3.93
CA SER A 126 8.62 2.88 4.38
C SER A 126 8.34 2.00 5.60
N ILE A 127 8.00 2.66 6.70
CA ILE A 127 7.58 2.06 7.97
C ILE A 127 6.07 2.27 8.11
N PRO A 128 5.26 1.21 7.96
CA PRO A 128 3.81 1.26 8.15
C PRO A 128 3.35 1.72 9.54
N VAL A 129 2.12 2.23 9.62
CA VAL A 129 1.48 2.71 10.87
C VAL A 129 1.31 1.61 11.92
N ASN A 130 1.27 0.34 11.51
CA ASN A 130 1.10 -0.80 12.39
C ASN A 130 2.42 -1.56 12.64
N SER A 131 3.58 -0.96 12.35
CA SER A 131 4.88 -1.56 12.63
C SER A 131 5.19 -1.61 14.13
N CYS A 132 5.89 -2.65 14.58
CA CYS A 132 6.35 -2.73 15.96
C CYS A 132 7.61 -1.87 16.18
N ALA A 133 7.93 -1.56 17.44
CA ALA A 133 9.09 -0.75 17.80
C ALA A 133 10.42 -1.29 17.26
N GLU A 134 10.58 -2.62 17.15
CA GLU A 134 11.77 -3.23 16.55
C GLU A 134 11.86 -2.95 15.05
N CYS A 135 10.77 -3.06 14.31
CA CYS A 135 10.75 -2.77 12.87
C CYS A 135 10.93 -1.27 12.60
N GLN A 136 10.37 -0.41 13.44
CA GLN A 136 10.59 1.03 13.36
C GLN A 136 12.07 1.36 13.58
N LYS A 137 12.67 0.85 14.67
CA LYS A 137 14.09 1.03 14.97
C LYS A 137 14.96 0.52 13.83
N GLN A 138 14.64 -0.64 13.29
CA GLN A 138 15.36 -1.22 12.15
C GLN A 138 15.29 -0.32 10.92
N GLY A 139 14.12 0.25 10.59
CA GLY A 139 13.96 1.17 9.46
C GLY A 139 14.78 2.45 9.64
N ILE A 140 14.79 3.01 10.84
CA ILE A 140 15.60 4.18 11.20
C ILE A 140 17.10 3.86 11.10
N GLN A 141 17.54 2.72 11.61
CA GLN A 141 18.94 2.28 11.49
C GLN A 141 19.37 2.14 10.03
N ILE A 142 18.54 1.51 9.19
CA ILE A 142 18.80 1.37 7.76
C ILE A 142 18.93 2.74 7.08
N TYR A 143 18.07 3.69 7.44
CA TYR A 143 18.18 5.07 6.96
C TYR A 143 19.54 5.68 7.32
N GLU A 144 19.90 5.64 8.61
CA GLU A 144 21.17 6.21 9.09
C GLU A 144 22.41 5.57 8.45
N GLU A 145 22.40 4.25 8.24
CA GLU A 145 23.48 3.53 7.58
C GLU A 145 23.65 3.97 6.12
N VAL A 146 22.55 4.08 5.37
CA VAL A 146 22.57 4.46 3.96
C VAL A 146 22.98 5.93 3.79
N VAL A 147 22.55 6.81 4.69
CA VAL A 147 22.95 8.23 4.74
C VAL A 147 24.47 8.36 4.99
N LYS A 148 25.03 7.57 5.93
CA LYS A 148 26.47 7.61 6.25
C LYS A 148 27.34 6.97 5.16
N SER A 149 26.79 6.05 4.38
CA SER A 149 27.49 5.44 3.27
C SER A 149 27.63 6.40 2.09
N LYS A 150 28.76 6.36 1.36
CA LYS A 150 28.88 7.02 0.04
C LYS A 150 28.02 6.26 -0.97
N SER A 151 26.71 6.46 -0.89
CA SER A 151 25.72 5.71 -1.66
C SER A 151 25.57 6.26 -3.08
N PRO A 152 25.20 5.41 -4.07
CA PRO A 152 25.02 5.83 -5.46
C PRO A 152 23.67 6.50 -5.73
N TYR A 153 22.94 6.89 -4.67
CA TYR A 153 21.59 7.44 -4.78
C TYR A 153 21.65 8.96 -4.98
N ASN A 154 20.67 9.49 -5.70
CA ASN A 154 20.43 10.93 -5.76
C ASN A 154 19.64 11.38 -4.53
N PHE A 155 18.66 10.58 -4.12
CA PHE A 155 17.83 10.85 -2.95
C PHE A 155 17.65 9.62 -2.06
N ILE A 156 17.56 9.85 -0.76
CA ILE A 156 17.20 8.84 0.23
C ILE A 156 15.96 9.34 0.97
N TYR A 157 14.95 8.50 1.08
CA TYR A 157 13.68 8.83 1.72
C TYR A 157 13.40 7.90 2.90
N LEU A 158 12.91 8.46 3.99
CA LEU A 158 12.32 7.72 5.11
C LEU A 158 10.90 8.20 5.33
N GLN A 159 9.95 7.27 5.32
CA GLN A 159 8.59 7.52 5.77
C GLN A 159 8.34 6.69 7.03
N ASP A 160 8.29 7.35 8.18
CA ASP A 160 7.90 6.77 9.45
C ASP A 160 6.46 7.15 9.80
N ARG A 161 5.51 6.27 9.49
CA ARG A 161 4.08 6.54 9.77
C ARG A 161 3.69 6.35 11.24
N LEU A 162 4.56 5.81 12.09
CA LEU A 162 4.29 5.72 13.53
C LEU A 162 4.48 7.08 14.22
N THR A 163 5.48 7.84 13.78
CA THR A 163 5.78 9.19 14.31
C THR A 163 5.31 10.31 13.39
N ASP A 164 4.64 9.96 12.28
CA ASP A 164 4.22 10.86 11.21
C ASP A 164 5.37 11.73 10.68
N GLN A 165 6.56 11.13 10.54
CA GLN A 165 7.75 11.82 10.04
C GLN A 165 8.08 11.37 8.62
N PHE A 166 8.33 12.34 7.75
CA PHE A 166 8.89 12.10 6.44
C PHE A 166 10.22 12.83 6.27
N LYS A 167 11.28 12.09 5.92
CA LYS A 167 12.61 12.65 5.64
C LYS A 167 12.98 12.47 4.19
N SER A 168 13.58 13.50 3.60
CA SER A 168 14.19 13.45 2.28
C SER A 168 15.60 14.02 2.33
N LEU A 169 16.59 13.22 1.98
CA LEU A 169 17.98 13.64 1.84
C LEU A 169 18.36 13.69 0.37
N GLU A 170 18.87 14.83 -0.10
CA GLU A 170 19.57 14.94 -1.38
C GLU A 170 21.07 14.65 -1.16
N VAL A 171 21.57 13.55 -1.75
CA VAL A 171 22.91 13.04 -1.45
C VAL A 171 24.02 13.96 -1.96
N GLN A 172 23.80 14.65 -3.09
CA GLN A 172 24.81 15.52 -3.69
C GLN A 172 25.07 16.77 -2.84
N THR A 173 24.02 17.36 -2.25
CA THR A 173 24.10 18.59 -1.46
C THR A 173 24.21 18.31 0.04
N GLY A 174 23.84 17.11 0.48
CA GLY A 174 23.70 16.75 1.89
C GLY A 174 22.49 17.40 2.56
N MET A 175 21.59 18.05 1.79
CA MET A 175 20.43 18.74 2.35
C MET A 175 19.36 17.73 2.75
N GLU A 176 19.08 17.65 4.06
CA GLU A 176 17.97 16.87 4.61
C GLU A 176 16.78 17.79 4.90
N ARG A 177 15.58 17.35 4.52
CA ARG A 177 14.31 18.00 4.87
C ARG A 177 13.45 17.03 5.64
N ILE A 178 12.78 17.54 6.67
CA ILE A 178 11.83 16.81 7.51
C ILE A 178 10.48 17.50 7.35
N TYR A 179 9.44 16.72 7.06
CA TYR A 179 8.06 17.15 6.89
C TYR A 179 7.18 16.54 7.97
#